data_AF-A0A956Z747-F1
#
_entry.id   AF-A0A956Z747-F1
#
_cell.length_a   1.000
_cell.length_b   1.000
_cell.length_c   1.000
_cell.angle_alpha   90.00
_cell.angle_beta   90.00
_cell.angle_gamma   90.00
#
_symmetry.space_group_name_H-M   'P 1'
#
loop_
_entity.id
_entity.type
_entity.pdbx_description
1 polymer ?
#
loop_
_entity_poly.entity_id
_entity_poly.type
_entity_poly.pdbx_seq_one_letter_code
_entity_poly.pdbx_strand_id
1 'polypeptide(L)'
;MAILDFKRPKILEMIESAAVNREETANAGEHTYSLAQPVWHVLVMSVFTFAAYLPYWFYKTWRDLRSQARQDSSPPEALAKFASCRPFLRALTVVIPVFNLLAIASLFRDIALLYPDQDSPIRSGSMQIGLVFALLMTAFWFLGRADGPCFLLFNLVAVPVAAAQYLLNRFWRSRESADALVRHAFSPLEIIVIIIGALYLGLVVTGFSVISP
;
A
#
# COMPACT_ATOMS: atom_id res chain seq x y z
N MET A 1 -63.62 -11.27 -29.95
CA MET A 1 -62.82 -10.38 -29.09
C MET A 1 -61.40 -10.42 -29.65
N ALA A 2 -61.07 -9.48 -30.56
CA ALA A 2 -59.80 -9.47 -31.27
C ALA A 2 -58.79 -8.63 -30.48
N ILE A 3 -57.72 -9.27 -30.01
CA ILE A 3 -56.60 -8.60 -29.33
C ILE A 3 -55.78 -7.93 -30.44
N LEU A 4 -55.77 -6.59 -30.45
CA LEU A 4 -54.95 -5.79 -31.36
C LEU A 4 -53.48 -6.03 -31.03
N ASP A 5 -52.80 -6.72 -31.94
CA ASP A 5 -51.38 -6.99 -31.88
C ASP A 5 -50.62 -5.70 -32.19
N PHE A 6 -50.30 -4.94 -31.14
CA PHE A 6 -49.65 -3.64 -31.25
C PHE A 6 -48.17 -3.87 -31.54
N LYS A 7 -47.81 -3.76 -32.82
CA LYS A 7 -46.44 -3.88 -33.30
C LYS A 7 -45.52 -2.94 -32.51
N ARG A 8 -44.64 -3.50 -31.69
CA ARG A 8 -43.71 -2.73 -30.85
C ARG A 8 -42.93 -1.75 -31.73
N PRO A 9 -42.85 -0.46 -31.34
CA PRO A 9 -42.06 0.50 -32.09
C PRO A 9 -40.57 0.14 -31.92
N LYS A 10 -39.85 0.13 -33.04
CA LYS A 10 -38.42 -0.22 -33.15
C LYS A 10 -37.51 0.50 -32.13
N ILE A 11 -37.94 1.66 -31.62
CA ILE A 11 -37.25 2.44 -30.59
C ILE A 11 -37.22 1.72 -29.24
N LEU A 12 -38.28 0.99 -28.86
CA LEU A 12 -38.32 0.24 -27.60
C LEU A 12 -37.34 -0.94 -27.60
N GLU A 13 -37.19 -1.64 -28.72
CA GLU A 13 -36.20 -2.72 -28.87
C GLU A 13 -34.76 -2.19 -28.82
N MET A 14 -34.51 -1.00 -29.37
CA MET A 14 -33.21 -0.34 -29.28
C MET A 14 -32.87 0.09 -27.84
N ILE A 15 -33.87 0.53 -27.07
CA ILE A 15 -33.67 0.90 -25.66
C ILE A 15 -33.43 -0.33 -24.78
N GLU A 16 -34.23 -1.39 -24.96
CA GLU A 16 -34.05 -2.65 -24.21
C GLU A 16 -32.71 -3.31 -24.53
N SER A 17 -32.33 -3.40 -25.81
CA SER A 17 -31.03 -3.96 -26.19
C SER A 17 -29.83 -3.13 -25.69
N ALA A 18 -29.96 -1.81 -25.61
CA ALA A 18 -28.93 -0.94 -25.02
C ALA A 18 -28.85 -1.07 -23.49
N ALA A 19 -29.98 -1.29 -22.81
CA ALA A 19 -30.04 -1.53 -21.37
C ALA A 19 -29.42 -2.89 -21.00
N VAL A 20 -29.76 -3.94 -21.74
CA VAL A 20 -29.18 -5.29 -21.56
C VAL A 20 -27.67 -5.27 -21.82
N ASN A 21 -27.20 -4.63 -22.89
CA ASN A 21 -25.75 -4.49 -23.12
C ASN A 21 -25.05 -3.67 -22.03
N ARG A 22 -25.70 -2.66 -21.44
CA ARG A 22 -25.14 -1.91 -20.30
C ARG A 22 -25.01 -2.77 -19.06
N GLU A 23 -26.03 -3.54 -18.72
CA GLU A 23 -25.97 -4.51 -17.62
C GLU A 23 -24.94 -5.61 -17.90
N GLU A 24 -24.80 -6.07 -19.14
CA GLU A 24 -23.82 -7.07 -19.53
C GLU A 24 -22.39 -6.51 -19.51
N THR A 25 -22.18 -5.23 -19.83
CA THR A 25 -20.88 -4.55 -19.63
C THR A 25 -20.59 -4.20 -18.17
N ALA A 26 -21.62 -3.99 -17.34
CA ALA A 26 -21.47 -3.81 -15.90
C ALA A 26 -21.25 -5.14 -15.17
N ASN A 27 -21.79 -6.24 -15.72
CA ASN A 27 -21.60 -7.62 -15.26
C ASN A 27 -20.45 -8.36 -15.97
N ALA A 28 -19.79 -7.73 -16.95
CA ALA A 28 -18.53 -8.21 -17.52
C ALA A 28 -17.44 -8.00 -16.48
N GLY A 29 -17.53 -8.80 -15.40
CA GLY A 29 -16.72 -8.84 -14.20
C GLY A 29 -15.93 -7.58 -13.95
N GLU A 30 -16.49 -6.63 -13.20
CA GLU A 30 -15.71 -5.55 -12.60
C GLU A 30 -14.57 -6.21 -11.80
N HIS A 31 -13.41 -6.34 -12.43
CA HIS A 31 -12.29 -7.06 -11.87
C HIS A 31 -11.89 -6.31 -10.62
N THR A 32 -12.27 -6.87 -9.47
CA THR A 32 -11.97 -6.25 -8.19
C THR A 32 -10.46 -6.33 -8.01
N TYR A 33 -9.80 -5.18 -8.09
CA TYR A 33 -8.37 -5.10 -7.84
C TYR A 33 -8.08 -5.37 -6.37
N SER A 34 -7.07 -6.20 -6.12
CA SER A 34 -6.57 -6.47 -4.77
C SER A 34 -5.92 -5.23 -4.16
N LEU A 35 -6.09 -5.02 -2.86
CA LEU A 35 -5.33 -4.03 -2.08
C LEU A 35 -3.88 -4.47 -1.86
N ALA A 36 -3.55 -5.74 -2.10
CA ALA A 36 -2.19 -6.23 -2.03
C ALA A 36 -1.31 -5.53 -3.09
N GLN A 37 -0.07 -5.23 -2.70
CA GLN A 37 0.92 -4.58 -3.55
C GLN A 37 2.21 -5.38 -3.51
N PRO A 38 2.88 -5.66 -4.64
CA PRO A 38 4.15 -6.39 -4.63
C PRO A 38 5.19 -5.73 -3.73
N VAL A 39 5.89 -6.53 -2.94
CA VAL A 39 6.90 -6.05 -1.97
C VAL A 39 8.01 -5.27 -2.67
N TRP A 40 8.43 -5.73 -3.85
CA TRP A 40 9.46 -5.07 -4.66
C TRP A 40 9.03 -3.67 -5.13
N HIS A 41 7.73 -3.41 -5.30
CA HIS A 41 7.22 -2.09 -5.68
C HIS A 41 7.52 -1.07 -4.58
N VAL A 42 7.34 -1.46 -3.31
CA VAL A 42 7.67 -0.62 -2.16
C VAL A 42 9.18 -0.35 -2.09
N LEU A 43 10.01 -1.37 -2.34
CA LEU A 43 11.47 -1.22 -2.38
C LEU A 43 11.92 -0.24 -3.47
N VAL A 44 11.50 -0.47 -4.71
CA VAL A 44 11.86 0.35 -5.87
C VAL A 44 11.41 1.80 -5.65
N MET A 45 10.15 2.01 -5.26
CA MET A 45 9.65 3.36 -5.01
C MET A 45 10.40 4.03 -3.86
N SER A 46 10.71 3.32 -2.77
CA SER A 46 11.44 3.91 -1.65
C SER A 46 12.86 4.32 -2.04
N VAL A 47 13.58 3.48 -2.79
CA VAL A 47 14.96 3.77 -3.22
C VAL A 47 14.99 4.96 -4.17
N PHE A 48 14.19 4.93 -5.24
CA PHE A 48 14.24 6.00 -6.25
C PHE A 48 13.59 7.31 -5.80
N THR A 49 12.79 7.30 -4.73
CA THR A 49 12.28 8.53 -4.11
C THR A 49 13.10 8.98 -2.90
N PHE A 50 14.24 8.34 -2.60
CA PHE A 50 15.05 8.70 -1.44
C PHE A 50 14.22 8.68 -0.14
N ALA A 51 13.43 7.62 0.04
CA ALA A 51 12.43 7.40 1.09
C ALA A 51 11.25 8.40 1.15
N ALA A 52 11.12 9.35 0.21
CA ALA A 52 9.97 10.26 0.18
C ALA A 52 8.63 9.54 -0.12
N TYR A 53 8.67 8.32 -0.66
CA TYR A 53 7.50 7.45 -0.80
C TYR A 53 6.93 6.97 0.55
N LEU A 54 7.74 6.90 1.62
CA LEU A 54 7.32 6.28 2.87
C LEU A 54 6.13 6.98 3.55
N PRO A 55 6.09 8.32 3.72
CA PRO A 55 4.92 8.99 4.26
C PRO A 55 3.63 8.69 3.49
N TYR A 56 3.73 8.60 2.15
CA TYR A 56 2.60 8.21 1.31
C TYR A 56 2.19 6.75 1.54
N TRP A 57 3.15 5.83 1.65
CA TRP A 57 2.89 4.42 1.97
C TRP A 57 2.15 4.29 3.31
N PHE A 58 2.61 4.99 4.35
CA PHE A 58 1.96 5.00 5.65
C PHE A 58 0.52 5.53 5.58
N TYR A 59 0.32 6.67 4.90
CA TYR A 59 -1.02 7.23 4.65
C TYR A 59 -1.94 6.23 3.95
N LYS A 60 -1.46 5.61 2.86
CA LYS A 60 -2.20 4.62 2.07
C LYS A 60 -2.60 3.43 2.94
N THR A 61 -1.66 2.86 3.69
CA THR A 61 -1.90 1.71 4.58
C THR A 61 -2.98 2.04 5.62
N TRP A 62 -2.92 3.18 6.30
CA TRP A 62 -3.96 3.56 7.27
C TRP A 62 -5.32 3.80 6.62
N ARG A 63 -5.36 4.39 5.44
CA ARG A 63 -6.60 4.61 4.69
C ARG A 63 -7.25 3.28 4.33
N ASP A 64 -6.47 2.35 3.81
CA ASP A 64 -6.96 1.06 3.32
C ASP A 64 -7.43 0.18 4.50
N LEU A 65 -6.65 0.11 5.59
CA LEU A 65 -7.07 -0.58 6.83
C LEU A 65 -8.33 0.03 7.44
N ARG A 66 -8.46 1.37 7.45
CA ARG A 66 -9.68 2.05 7.92
C ARG A 66 -10.88 1.71 7.05
N SER A 67 -10.71 1.66 5.73
CA SER A 67 -11.78 1.28 4.80
C SER A 67 -12.26 -0.13 5.11
N GLN A 68 -11.33 -1.07 5.21
CA GLN A 68 -11.65 -2.47 5.54
C GLN A 68 -12.34 -2.60 6.91
N ALA A 69 -11.85 -1.88 7.93
CA ALA A 69 -12.43 -1.89 9.27
C ALA A 69 -13.88 -1.39 9.32
N ARG A 70 -14.30 -0.56 8.36
CA ARG A 70 -15.67 -0.03 8.26
C ARG A 70 -16.59 -0.90 7.42
N GLN A 71 -16.03 -1.67 6.51
CA GLN A 71 -16.79 -2.59 5.64
C GLN A 71 -17.05 -3.92 6.34
N ASP A 72 -16.14 -4.37 7.20
CA ASP A 72 -16.31 -5.59 7.98
C ASP A 72 -17.34 -5.36 9.10
N SER A 73 -18.37 -6.21 9.18
CA SER A 73 -19.40 -6.15 10.23
C SER A 73 -18.87 -6.58 11.60
N SER A 74 -17.84 -7.43 11.61
CA SER A 74 -17.24 -8.00 12.83
C SER A 74 -15.70 -8.02 12.72
N PRO A 75 -15.05 -6.84 12.63
CA PRO A 75 -13.61 -6.77 12.43
C PRO A 75 -12.85 -7.32 13.65
N PRO A 76 -11.68 -7.97 13.43
CA PRO A 76 -10.77 -8.31 14.51
C PRO A 76 -10.39 -7.06 15.31
N GLU A 77 -10.13 -7.20 16.61
CA GLU A 77 -9.83 -6.07 17.51
C GLU A 77 -8.70 -5.17 16.98
N ALA A 78 -7.65 -5.77 16.41
CA ALA A 78 -6.54 -5.03 15.79
C ALA A 78 -7.00 -4.17 14.60
N LEU A 79 -7.94 -4.66 13.79
CA LEU A 79 -8.51 -3.94 12.65
C LEU A 79 -9.49 -2.85 13.09
N ALA A 80 -10.33 -3.15 14.10
CA ALA A 80 -11.36 -2.24 14.61
C ALA A 80 -10.78 -0.89 15.07
N LYS A 81 -9.55 -0.89 15.60
CA LYS A 81 -8.81 0.32 16.00
C LYS A 81 -8.62 1.32 14.86
N PHE A 82 -8.60 0.87 13.61
CA PHE A 82 -8.44 1.75 12.45
C PHE A 82 -9.73 2.45 12.02
N ALA A 83 -10.91 1.99 12.44
CA ALA A 83 -12.20 2.57 12.01
C ALA A 83 -12.35 4.06 12.40
N SER A 84 -11.81 4.43 13.57
CA SER A 84 -11.78 5.79 14.13
C SER A 84 -10.51 6.58 13.77
N CYS A 85 -9.54 5.93 13.10
CA CYS A 85 -8.28 6.56 12.75
C CYS A 85 -8.47 7.67 11.70
N ARG A 86 -7.70 8.75 11.80
CA ARG A 86 -7.57 9.79 10.76
C ARG A 86 -6.25 9.56 10.02
N PRO A 87 -6.23 8.92 8.83
CA PRO A 87 -5.00 8.48 8.16
C PRO A 87 -4.01 9.62 7.92
N PHE A 88 -4.51 10.79 7.53
CA PHE A 88 -3.69 11.97 7.28
C PHE A 88 -2.96 12.45 8.54
N LEU A 89 -3.64 12.53 9.69
CA LEU A 89 -3.00 12.96 10.94
C LEU A 89 -1.93 11.95 11.40
N ARG A 90 -2.17 10.65 11.23
CA ARG A 90 -1.15 9.63 11.53
C ARG A 90 0.04 9.73 10.59
N ALA A 91 -0.17 9.94 9.29
CA ALA A 91 0.91 10.16 8.34
C ALA A 91 1.75 11.38 8.69
N LEU A 92 1.12 12.46 9.15
CA LEU A 92 1.85 13.65 9.61
C LEU A 92 2.73 13.35 10.84
N THR A 93 2.28 12.48 11.75
CA THR A 93 3.11 12.09 12.92
C THR A 93 4.39 11.34 12.54
N VAL A 94 4.43 10.67 11.38
CA VAL A 94 5.63 9.98 10.87
C VAL A 94 6.73 10.99 10.50
N VAL A 95 6.35 12.22 10.13
CA VAL A 95 7.32 13.27 9.78
C VAL A 95 7.97 13.87 11.04
N ILE A 96 7.34 13.72 12.21
CA ILE A 96 7.85 14.29 13.47
C ILE A 96 8.68 13.24 14.22
N PRO A 97 10.01 13.38 14.34
CA PRO A 97 10.91 12.30 14.75
C PRO A 97 10.54 11.55 16.05
N VAL A 98 10.12 12.28 17.09
CA VAL A 98 9.78 11.68 18.40
C VAL A 98 8.48 10.88 18.33
N PHE A 99 7.44 11.44 17.72
CA PHE A 99 6.16 10.75 17.55
C PHE A 99 6.25 9.61 16.52
N ASN A 100 7.20 9.73 15.59
CA ASN A 100 7.42 8.78 14.52
C ASN A 100 7.72 7.37 15.05
N LEU A 101 8.62 7.23 16.04
CA LEU A 101 9.00 5.91 16.56
C LEU A 101 7.79 5.16 17.15
N LEU A 102 6.99 5.83 17.98
CA LEU A 102 5.80 5.23 18.60
C LEU A 102 4.72 4.94 17.57
N ALA A 103 4.50 5.83 16.59
CA ALA A 103 3.53 5.65 15.53
C ALA A 103 3.89 4.46 14.62
N ILE A 104 5.16 4.36 14.21
CA ILE A 104 5.70 3.25 13.40
C ILE A 104 5.60 1.93 14.18
N ALA A 105 6.07 1.91 15.44
CA ALA A 105 6.04 0.70 16.26
C ALA A 105 4.61 0.19 16.46
N SER A 106 3.65 1.10 16.74
CA SER A 106 2.24 0.74 16.85
C SER A 106 1.72 0.16 15.55
N LEU A 107 1.95 0.82 14.41
CA LEU A 107 1.44 0.33 13.12
C LEU A 107 2.03 -1.05 12.77
N PHE A 108 3.33 -1.25 12.93
CA PHE A 108 3.95 -2.54 12.61
C PHE A 108 3.50 -3.66 13.56
N ARG A 109 3.30 -3.36 14.85
CA ARG A 109 2.65 -4.30 15.78
C ARG A 109 1.25 -4.64 15.30
N ASP A 110 0.45 -3.64 14.96
CA ASP A 110 -0.93 -3.84 14.55
C ASP A 110 -1.01 -4.63 13.22
N ILE A 111 -0.08 -4.42 12.28
CA ILE A 111 0.07 -5.23 11.05
C ILE A 111 0.43 -6.68 11.38
N ALA A 112 1.37 -6.92 12.31
CA ALA A 112 1.72 -8.27 12.73
C ALA A 112 0.55 -8.98 13.44
N LEU A 113 -0.28 -8.25 14.19
CA LEU A 113 -1.52 -8.78 14.80
C LEU A 113 -2.58 -9.17 13.76
N LEU A 114 -2.57 -8.53 12.58
CA LEU A 114 -3.46 -8.87 11.47
C LEU A 114 -3.01 -10.09 10.66
N TYR A 115 -1.90 -10.72 11.03
CA TYR A 115 -1.45 -11.94 10.36
C TYR A 115 -2.53 -13.04 10.48
N PRO A 116 -2.88 -13.73 9.38
CA PRO A 116 -4.07 -14.59 9.33
C PRO A 116 -3.97 -15.83 10.23
N ASP A 117 -2.76 -16.34 10.43
CA ASP A 117 -2.50 -17.52 11.26
C ASP A 117 -2.39 -17.13 12.75
N GLN A 118 -3.33 -17.65 13.55
CA GLN A 118 -3.48 -17.29 14.96
C GLN A 118 -2.33 -17.80 15.83
N ASP A 119 -1.80 -18.97 15.50
CA ASP A 119 -0.74 -19.64 16.27
C ASP A 119 0.66 -19.26 15.78
N SER A 120 0.75 -18.37 14.78
CA SER A 120 2.03 -17.96 14.22
C SER A 120 2.89 -17.18 15.23
N PRO A 121 4.23 -17.39 15.24
CA PRO A 121 5.14 -16.60 16.06
C PRO A 121 5.14 -15.11 15.71
N ILE A 122 4.66 -14.75 14.50
CA ILE A 122 4.51 -13.37 14.06
C ILE A 122 3.46 -12.65 14.90
N ARG A 123 2.32 -13.30 15.17
CA ARG A 123 1.22 -12.69 15.92
C ARG A 123 1.53 -12.63 17.41
N SER A 124 2.04 -13.72 17.99
CA SER A 124 2.44 -13.77 19.40
C SER A 124 3.62 -12.84 19.71
N GLY A 125 4.55 -12.68 18.77
CA GLY A 125 5.69 -11.75 18.84
C GLY A 125 5.43 -10.36 18.26
N SER A 126 4.18 -9.97 18.05
CA SER A 126 3.83 -8.73 17.32
C SER A 126 4.40 -7.45 17.96
N MET A 127 4.49 -7.39 19.29
CA MET A 127 5.09 -6.25 19.99
C MET A 127 6.59 -6.13 19.70
N GLN A 128 7.30 -7.25 19.73
CA GLN A 128 8.73 -7.32 19.43
C GLN A 128 8.99 -6.97 17.96
N ILE A 129 8.18 -7.49 17.03
CA ILE A 129 8.27 -7.14 15.61
C ILE A 129 8.07 -5.63 15.40
N GLY A 130 7.03 -5.06 16.01
CA GLY A 130 6.76 -3.63 15.91
C GLY A 130 7.92 -2.78 16.42
N LEU A 131 8.48 -3.13 17.57
CA LEU A 131 9.63 -2.44 18.15
C LEU A 131 10.91 -2.61 17.31
N VAL A 132 11.23 -3.83 16.89
CA VAL A 132 12.43 -4.13 16.08
C VAL A 132 12.37 -3.38 14.74
N PHE A 133 11.23 -3.41 14.05
CA PHE A 133 11.09 -2.72 12.78
C PHE A 133 11.20 -1.20 12.95
N ALA A 134 10.62 -0.63 14.01
CA ALA A 134 10.73 0.79 14.30
C ALA A 134 12.18 1.21 14.61
N LEU A 135 12.89 0.42 15.43
CA LEU A 135 14.30 0.65 15.75
C LEU A 135 15.19 0.54 14.51
N LEU A 136 14.96 -0.46 13.64
CA LEU A 136 15.68 -0.60 12.36
C LEU A 136 15.43 0.60 11.45
N MET A 137 14.18 1.05 11.31
CA MET A 137 13.88 2.26 10.53
C MET A 137 14.61 3.48 11.06
N THR A 138 14.59 3.68 12.39
CA THR A 138 15.30 4.80 13.02
C THR A 138 16.82 4.69 12.82
N ALA A 139 17.40 3.50 13.01
CA ALA A 139 18.83 3.27 12.80
C ALA A 139 19.25 3.58 11.34
N PHE A 140 18.49 3.08 10.35
CA PHE A 140 18.76 3.38 8.94
C PHE A 140 18.56 4.86 8.61
N TRP A 141 17.58 5.53 9.21
CA TRP A 141 17.42 6.98 9.03
C TRP A 141 18.67 7.75 9.49
N PHE A 142 19.30 7.34 10.60
CA PHE A 142 20.55 7.95 11.07
C PHE A 142 21.73 7.73 10.11
N LEU A 143 21.74 6.66 9.30
CA LEU A 143 22.75 6.47 8.26
C LEU A 143 22.68 7.55 7.17
N GLY A 144 21.55 8.25 7.04
CA GLY A 144 21.43 9.42 6.15
C GLY A 144 22.30 10.61 6.56
N ARG A 145 22.93 10.56 7.74
CA ARG A 145 23.94 11.53 8.20
C ARG A 145 25.38 11.10 7.90
N ALA A 146 25.59 9.92 7.32
CA ALA A 146 26.93 9.50 6.94
C ALA A 146 27.46 10.36 5.78
N ASP A 147 28.77 10.60 5.75
CA ASP A 147 29.41 11.35 4.69
C ASP A 147 29.60 10.51 3.41
N GLY A 148 29.82 11.19 2.29
CA GLY A 148 30.12 10.54 1.02
C GLY A 148 28.93 9.71 0.50
N PRO A 149 29.18 8.64 -0.28
CA PRO A 149 28.11 7.78 -0.81
C PRO A 149 27.44 6.91 0.28
N CYS A 150 28.03 6.80 1.47
CA CYS A 150 27.47 5.99 2.57
C CYS A 150 26.12 6.51 3.05
N PHE A 151 25.80 7.80 2.84
CA PHE A 151 24.47 8.31 3.15
C PHE A 151 23.37 7.50 2.46
N LEU A 152 23.60 6.98 1.25
CA LEU A 152 22.63 6.18 0.48
C LEU A 152 22.15 4.93 1.23
N LEU A 153 22.89 4.44 2.23
CA LEU A 153 22.47 3.35 3.11
C LEU A 153 21.19 3.68 3.89
N PHE A 154 20.81 4.95 4.01
CA PHE A 154 19.52 5.30 4.62
C PHE A 154 18.34 4.67 3.87
N ASN A 155 18.47 4.37 2.57
CA ASN A 155 17.43 3.69 1.79
C ASN A 155 17.09 2.29 2.32
N LEU A 156 17.93 1.70 3.18
CA LEU A 156 17.62 0.46 3.90
C LEU A 156 16.40 0.62 4.83
N VAL A 157 15.95 1.84 5.12
CA VAL A 157 14.66 2.13 5.77
C VAL A 157 13.48 1.46 5.04
N ALA A 158 13.61 1.16 3.74
CA ALA A 158 12.63 0.44 2.95
C ALA A 158 12.46 -1.03 3.37
N VAL A 159 13.48 -1.66 3.96
CA VAL A 159 13.48 -3.09 4.33
C VAL A 159 12.38 -3.44 5.35
N PRO A 160 12.30 -2.78 6.54
CA PRO A 160 11.21 -3.04 7.49
C PRO A 160 9.82 -2.72 6.92
N VAL A 161 9.70 -1.69 6.06
CA VAL A 161 8.44 -1.35 5.39
C VAL A 161 8.05 -2.44 4.38
N ALA A 162 9.00 -2.97 3.62
CA ALA A 162 8.80 -4.09 2.71
C ALA A 162 8.38 -5.38 3.44
N ALA A 163 8.99 -5.65 4.60
CA ALA A 163 8.57 -6.75 5.46
C ALA A 163 7.14 -6.54 5.99
N ALA A 164 6.78 -5.33 6.42
CA ALA A 164 5.41 -5.01 6.81
C ALA A 164 4.42 -5.15 5.64
N GLN A 165 4.81 -4.75 4.42
CA GLN A 165 4.00 -4.96 3.21
C GLN A 165 3.80 -6.45 2.92
N TYR A 166 4.81 -7.28 3.13
CA TYR A 166 4.66 -8.74 3.00
C TYR A 166 3.59 -9.29 3.96
N LEU A 167 3.61 -8.85 5.23
CA LEU A 167 2.59 -9.23 6.22
C LEU A 167 1.19 -8.72 5.83
N LEU A 168 1.08 -7.46 5.38
CA LEU A 168 -0.16 -6.89 4.87
C LEU A 168 -0.70 -7.68 3.67
N ASN A 169 0.15 -8.08 2.73
CA ASN A 169 -0.28 -8.87 1.57
C ASN A 169 -0.84 -10.23 1.99
N ARG A 170 -0.29 -10.85 3.03
CA ARG A 170 -0.85 -12.10 3.60
C ARG A 170 -2.22 -11.86 4.21
N PHE A 171 -2.40 -10.74 4.93
CA PHE A 171 -3.70 -10.32 5.44
C PHE A 171 -4.71 -10.08 4.30
N TRP A 172 -4.36 -9.29 3.28
CA TRP A 172 -5.26 -8.99 2.15
C TRP A 172 -5.69 -10.25 1.40
N ARG A 173 -4.76 -11.17 1.12
CA ARG A 173 -5.09 -12.47 0.48
C ARG A 173 -6.01 -13.35 1.31
N SER A 174 -6.06 -13.17 2.63
CA SER A 174 -7.00 -13.91 3.50
C SER A 174 -8.41 -13.30 3.54
N ARG A 175 -8.56 -12.05 3.05
CA ARG A 175 -9.80 -11.28 3.12
C ARG A 175 -10.45 -11.07 1.77
N GLU A 176 -9.66 -10.96 0.71
CA GLU A 176 -10.12 -10.73 -0.64
C GLU A 176 -10.39 -12.05 -1.37
N SER A 177 -11.20 -11.99 -2.43
CA SER A 177 -11.45 -13.15 -3.30
C SER A 177 -10.15 -13.65 -3.94
N ALA A 178 -10.04 -14.96 -4.15
CA ALA A 178 -8.87 -15.57 -4.81
C ALA A 178 -8.63 -15.01 -6.23
N ASP A 179 -9.68 -14.51 -6.89
CA ASP A 179 -9.64 -13.93 -8.23
C ASP A 179 -9.25 -12.44 -8.24
N ALA A 180 -9.02 -11.82 -7.08
CA ALA A 180 -8.65 -10.41 -7.00
C ALA A 180 -7.26 -10.18 -7.63
N LEU A 181 -7.20 -9.32 -8.63
CA LEU A 181 -5.99 -9.09 -9.41
C LEU A 181 -5.02 -8.18 -8.66
N VAL A 182 -3.79 -8.67 -8.43
CA VAL A 182 -2.71 -7.85 -7.87
C VAL A 182 -2.09 -7.00 -8.97
N ARG A 183 -2.04 -5.68 -8.75
CA ARG A 183 -1.39 -4.77 -9.69
C ARG A 183 0.13 -4.92 -9.63
N HIS A 184 0.72 -5.48 -10.68
CA HIS A 184 2.18 -5.63 -10.80
C HIS A 184 2.87 -4.48 -11.53
N ALA A 185 2.14 -3.72 -12.37
CA ALA A 185 2.71 -2.65 -13.17
C ALA A 185 2.67 -1.31 -12.44
N PHE A 186 3.78 -0.56 -12.53
CA PHE A 186 3.82 0.85 -12.15
C PHE A 186 2.85 1.68 -13.00
N SER A 187 2.27 2.70 -12.38
CA SER A 187 1.58 3.77 -13.11
C SER A 187 2.57 4.61 -13.92
N PRO A 188 2.11 5.30 -14.98
CA PRO A 188 2.96 6.24 -15.73
C PRO A 188 3.64 7.29 -14.84
N LEU A 189 2.94 7.80 -13.82
CA LEU A 189 3.51 8.75 -12.85
C LEU A 189 4.61 8.12 -12.00
N GLU A 190 4.43 6.88 -11.53
CA GLU A 190 5.48 6.16 -10.78
C GLU A 190 6.70 5.90 -11.66
N ILE A 191 6.52 5.58 -12.94
CA ILE A 191 7.64 5.41 -13.89
C ILE A 191 8.41 6.72 -14.05
N ILE A 192 7.72 7.85 -14.23
CA ILE A 192 8.36 9.17 -14.32
C ILE A 192 9.17 9.47 -13.04
N VAL A 193 8.60 9.20 -11.87
CA VAL A 193 9.29 9.37 -10.58
C VAL A 193 10.53 8.48 -10.48
N ILE A 194 10.45 7.22 -10.92
CA ILE A 194 11.59 6.29 -10.96
C ILE A 194 12.69 6.81 -11.89
N ILE A 195 12.35 7.31 -13.08
CA ILE A 195 13.33 7.87 -14.03
C ILE A 195 14.05 9.07 -13.43
N ILE A 196 13.31 10.04 -12.86
CA ILE A 196 13.90 11.22 -12.21
C ILE A 196 14.80 10.80 -11.04
N GLY A 197 14.33 9.88 -10.20
CA GLY A 197 15.08 9.33 -9.08
C GLY A 197 16.36 8.62 -9.50
N ALA A 198 16.31 7.83 -10.57
CA ALA A 198 17.47 7.11 -11.11
C ALA A 198 18.53 8.06 -11.67
N LEU A 199 18.11 9.10 -12.39
CA LEU A 199 19.02 10.14 -12.89
C LEU A 199 19.69 10.87 -11.72
N TYR A 200 18.93 11.26 -10.70
CA TYR A 200 19.49 11.92 -9.51
C TYR A 200 20.44 11.01 -8.73
N LEU A 201 20.09 9.73 -8.55
CA LEU A 201 20.98 8.74 -7.93
C LEU A 201 22.30 8.59 -8.71
N GLY A 202 22.24 8.54 -10.04
CA GLY A 202 23.41 8.53 -10.90
C GLY A 202 24.31 9.76 -10.72
N LEU A 203 23.70 10.96 -10.65
CA LEU A 203 24.42 12.20 -10.37
C LEU A 203 25.09 12.20 -9.00
N VAL A 204 24.40 11.71 -7.96
CA VAL A 204 24.96 11.58 -6.61
C VAL A 204 26.19 10.67 -6.63
N VAL A 205 26.06 9.46 -7.19
CA VAL A 205 27.15 8.48 -7.20
C VAL A 205 28.36 8.99 -7.98
N THR A 206 28.14 9.52 -9.18
CA THR A 206 29.23 10.06 -10.03
C THR A 206 29.85 11.32 -9.46
N GLY A 207 29.06 12.21 -8.85
CA GLY A 207 29.57 13.41 -8.18
C GLY A 207 30.57 13.08 -7.08
N PHE A 208 30.27 12.07 -6.25
CA PHE A 208 31.22 11.60 -5.23
C PHE A 208 32.48 10.97 -5.84
N SER A 209 32.35 10.20 -6.93
CA SER A 209 33.50 9.59 -7.61
C SER A 209 34.48 10.62 -8.20
N VAL A 210 34.02 11.83 -8.55
CA VAL A 210 34.86 12.88 -9.13
C VAL A 210 35.50 13.77 -8.08
N ILE A 211 34.81 14.03 -6.96
CA ILE A 211 35.24 15.02 -5.95
C ILE A 211 36.18 14.42 -4.88
N SER A 212 36.19 13.09 -4.70
CA SER A 212 37.02 12.41 -3.68
C SER A 212 38.11 11.50 -4.30
N PRO A 213 39.16 12.07 -4.95
CA PRO A 213 40.32 11.30 -5.41
C PRO A 213 41.22 10.83 -4.27
#